data_AF-A0A2M8NLM8-F1
#
_entry.id   AF-A0A2M8NLM8-F1
#
_cell.length_a   1.000
_cell.length_b   1.000
_cell.length_c   1.000
_cell.angle_alpha   90.00
_cell.angle_beta   90.00
_cell.angle_gamma   90.00
#
_symmetry.space_group_name_H-M   'P 1'
#
loop_
_entity.id
_entity.type
_entity.pdbx_description
1 polymer ?
#
loop_
_entity_poly.entity_id
_entity_poly.type
_entity_poly.pdbx_seq_one_letter_code
_entity_poly.pdbx_strand_id
1 'polypeptide(L)'
;AVESWTERENQGIDAYFDRLMPGLRSIHTTAEAYMDTVTLTISIRLPPRWTPEAVYEAIRAFAPPDAQVRAYGMERAYRADRGSPLARAMLAAIRARGGTPGFVLKTGTCDMNTVGAIWTCPIIAYGPGDSELDHTPDEHLSLDEYACAVETLRHVIEHLS
;
A
#
# COMPACT_ATOMS: atom_id res chain seq x y z
N ALA A 1 -19.78 0.06 12.36
CA ALA A 1 -20.27 0.73 11.13
C ALA A 1 -19.27 0.60 9.98
N VAL A 2 -18.06 1.17 10.12
CA VAL A 2 -17.01 1.12 9.08
C VAL A 2 -16.60 -0.31 8.72
N GLU A 3 -16.29 -1.15 9.72
CA GLU A 3 -15.91 -2.55 9.51
C GLU A 3 -17.00 -3.33 8.75
N SER A 4 -18.23 -3.30 9.24
CA SER A 4 -19.37 -3.95 8.58
C SER A 4 -19.62 -3.42 7.17
N TRP A 5 -19.34 -2.14 6.88
CA TRP A 5 -19.42 -1.61 5.52
C TRP A 5 -18.32 -2.22 4.65
N THR A 6 -17.06 -2.21 5.10
CA THR A 6 -15.96 -2.81 4.34
C THR A 6 -16.16 -4.31 4.10
N GLU A 7 -16.71 -5.06 5.06
CA GLU A 7 -17.02 -6.49 4.90
C GLU A 7 -18.04 -6.73 3.78
N ARG A 8 -19.12 -5.94 3.74
CA ARG A 8 -20.11 -6.00 2.65
C ARG A 8 -19.48 -5.67 1.31
N GLU A 9 -18.69 -4.60 1.25
CA GLU A 9 -18.00 -4.19 0.02
C GLU A 9 -16.96 -5.21 -0.45
N ASN A 10 -16.42 -6.02 0.45
CA ASN A 10 -15.44 -7.06 0.15
C ASN A 10 -16.07 -8.42 -0.15
N GLN A 11 -17.40 -8.56 -0.07
CA GLN A 11 -18.08 -9.82 -0.30
C GLN A 11 -17.76 -10.37 -1.71
N GLY A 12 -17.29 -11.62 -1.77
CA GLY A 12 -16.91 -12.27 -3.02
C GLY A 12 -15.54 -11.86 -3.59
N ILE A 13 -14.76 -11.05 -2.87
CA ILE A 13 -13.39 -10.68 -3.28
C ILE A 13 -12.40 -11.51 -2.48
N ASP A 14 -11.75 -12.48 -3.11
CA ASP A 14 -10.76 -13.34 -2.45
C ASP A 14 -9.37 -12.68 -2.37
N ALA A 15 -8.97 -11.96 -3.42
CA ALA A 15 -7.66 -11.34 -3.51
C ALA A 15 -7.50 -10.21 -2.49
N TYR A 16 -6.54 -10.36 -1.57
CA TYR A 16 -6.34 -9.45 -0.45
C TYR A 16 -6.06 -7.99 -0.88
N PHE A 17 -5.30 -7.78 -1.96
CA PHE A 17 -5.02 -6.45 -2.52
C PHE A 17 -6.28 -5.75 -3.09
N ASP A 18 -7.31 -6.52 -3.44
CA ASP A 18 -8.54 -5.98 -4.03
C ASP A 18 -9.64 -5.69 -2.98
N ARG A 19 -9.30 -5.83 -1.69
CA ARG A 19 -10.16 -5.55 -0.53
C ARG A 19 -9.93 -4.16 0.06
N LEU A 20 -10.98 -3.56 0.60
CA LEU A 20 -10.89 -2.47 1.57
C LEU A 20 -10.43 -3.03 2.91
N MET A 21 -9.37 -2.47 3.51
CA MET A 21 -8.85 -2.94 4.79
C MET A 21 -8.89 -1.81 5.82
N PRO A 22 -9.93 -1.76 6.69
CA PRO A 22 -9.97 -0.78 7.76
C PRO A 22 -9.00 -1.16 8.89
N GLY A 23 -8.50 -0.16 9.61
CA GLY A 23 -7.70 -0.35 10.81
C GLY A 23 -7.91 0.81 11.76
N LEU A 24 -8.24 0.52 13.01
CA LEU A 24 -8.29 1.51 14.07
C LEU A 24 -6.86 1.85 14.51
N ARG A 25 -6.48 3.12 14.42
CA ARG A 25 -5.14 3.59 14.80
C ARG A 25 -5.11 4.16 16.21
N SER A 26 -6.15 4.89 16.60
CA SER A 26 -6.27 5.39 17.97
C SER A 26 -7.72 5.72 18.32
N ILE A 27 -8.00 5.68 19.63
CA ILE A 27 -9.18 6.26 20.26
C ILE A 27 -8.66 7.09 21.42
N HIS A 28 -9.05 8.36 21.47
CA HIS A 28 -8.76 9.26 22.56
C HIS A 28 -10.07 9.78 23.13
N THR A 29 -10.26 9.59 24.43
CA THR A 29 -11.42 10.10 25.16
C THR A 29 -10.94 11.18 26.13
N THR A 30 -11.58 12.34 26.09
CA THR A 30 -11.36 13.42 27.04
C THR A 30 -12.67 13.69 27.75
N ALA A 31 -12.64 13.75 29.09
CA ALA A 31 -13.79 14.15 29.89
C ALA A 31 -13.46 15.48 30.58
N GLU A 32 -14.29 16.48 30.38
CA GLU A 32 -14.16 17.80 31.00
C GLU A 32 -15.42 18.15 31.81
N ALA A 33 -15.39 19.25 32.55
CA ALA A 33 -16.48 19.63 33.44
C ALA A 33 -17.85 19.81 32.74
N TYR A 34 -17.85 20.08 31.43
CA TYR A 34 -19.06 20.40 30.66
C TYR A 34 -19.17 19.65 29.32
N MET A 35 -18.13 18.92 28.91
CA MET A 35 -18.11 18.26 27.61
C MET A 35 -17.18 17.05 27.64
N ASP A 36 -17.68 15.94 27.13
CA ASP A 36 -16.86 14.77 26.84
C ASP A 36 -16.62 14.72 25.32
N THR A 37 -15.39 14.41 24.92
CA THR A 37 -14.99 14.30 23.51
C THR A 37 -14.38 12.93 23.26
N VAL A 38 -14.71 12.33 22.11
CA VAL A 38 -14.04 11.14 21.60
C VAL A 38 -13.49 11.44 20.22
N THR A 39 -12.19 11.23 20.04
CA THR A 39 -11.49 11.34 18.76
C THR A 39 -11.04 9.95 18.34
N LEU A 40 -11.46 9.53 17.14
CA LEU A 40 -11.03 8.28 16.54
C LEU A 40 -10.15 8.57 15.33
N THR A 41 -9.08 7.80 15.18
CA THR A 41 -8.28 7.77 13.95
C THR A 41 -8.41 6.40 13.31
N ILE A 42 -8.93 6.37 12.08
CA ILE A 42 -9.13 5.15 11.30
C ILE A 42 -8.33 5.28 10.01
N SER A 43 -7.50 4.28 9.72
CA SER A 43 -6.84 4.13 8.42
C SER A 43 -7.63 3.14 7.57
N ILE A 44 -7.73 3.39 6.27
CA ILE A 44 -8.33 2.43 5.33
C ILE A 44 -7.35 2.25 4.17
N ARG A 45 -6.90 1.02 3.93
CA ARG A 45 -6.14 0.70 2.72
C ARG A 45 -7.12 0.46 1.58
N LEU A 46 -6.84 1.08 0.43
CA LEU A 46 -7.75 1.11 -0.70
C LEU A 46 -7.32 0.10 -1.78
N PRO A 47 -8.28 -0.64 -2.37
CA PRO A 47 -8.04 -1.37 -3.60
C PRO A 47 -8.24 -0.46 -4.84
N PRO A 48 -7.77 -0.84 -6.04
CA PRO A 48 -7.90 -0.03 -7.26
C PRO A 48 -9.33 0.36 -7.66
N ARG A 49 -10.33 -0.42 -7.22
CA ARG A 49 -11.75 -0.15 -7.51
C ARG A 49 -12.35 1.01 -6.70
N TRP A 50 -11.66 1.50 -5.67
CA TRP A 50 -12.12 2.61 -4.83
C TRP A 50 -11.20 3.81 -4.94
N THR A 51 -11.77 4.99 -5.07
CA THR A 51 -11.03 6.24 -4.92
C THR A 51 -11.08 6.72 -3.46
N PRO A 52 -10.06 7.47 -2.99
CA PRO A 52 -10.07 8.08 -1.67
C PRO A 52 -11.30 8.93 -1.40
N GLU A 53 -11.77 9.67 -2.41
CA GLU A 53 -12.95 10.54 -2.29
C GLU A 53 -14.23 9.72 -2.07
N ALA A 54 -14.42 8.64 -2.84
CA ALA A 54 -15.58 7.76 -2.69
C ALA A 54 -15.63 7.08 -1.31
N VAL A 55 -14.47 6.68 -0.78
CA VAL A 55 -14.38 6.15 0.59
C VAL A 55 -14.65 7.23 1.62
N TYR A 56 -14.07 8.42 1.48
CA TYR A 56 -14.34 9.53 2.38
C TYR A 56 -15.84 9.84 2.49
N GLU A 57 -16.53 9.90 1.35
CA GLU A 57 -17.98 10.11 1.29
C GLU A 57 -18.76 9.00 2.01
N ALA A 58 -18.38 7.73 1.79
CA ALA A 58 -18.99 6.59 2.48
C ALA A 58 -18.79 6.65 4.00
N ILE A 59 -17.58 7.00 4.46
CA ILE A 59 -17.26 7.09 5.89
C ILE A 59 -17.97 8.29 6.55
N ARG A 60 -18.01 9.43 5.87
CA ARG A 60 -18.70 10.63 6.37
C ARG A 60 -20.18 10.37 6.63
N ALA A 61 -20.83 9.54 5.82
CA ALA A 61 -22.23 9.17 6.00
C ALA A 61 -22.52 8.40 7.31
N PHE A 62 -21.50 7.81 7.95
CA PHE A 62 -21.65 7.14 9.25
C PHE A 62 -21.39 8.07 10.45
N ALA A 63 -20.89 9.28 10.22
CA ALA A 63 -20.59 10.21 11.31
C ALA A 63 -21.87 10.82 11.88
N PRO A 64 -21.99 10.99 13.20
CA PRO A 64 -23.12 11.67 13.79
C PRO A 64 -23.12 13.16 13.41
N PRO A 65 -24.28 13.85 13.47
CA PRO A 65 -24.41 15.22 12.98
C PRO A 65 -23.48 16.24 13.62
N ASP A 66 -23.03 15.98 14.85
CA ASP A 66 -22.14 16.82 15.65
C ASP A 66 -20.65 16.46 15.50
N ALA A 67 -20.32 15.38 14.78
CA ALA A 67 -18.94 14.99 14.54
C ALA A 67 -18.28 15.79 13.41
N GLN A 68 -17.01 16.12 13.60
CA GLN A 68 -16.14 16.63 12.53
C GLN A 68 -15.35 15.48 11.91
N VAL A 69 -15.55 15.24 10.62
CA VAL A 69 -14.77 14.26 9.85
C VAL A 69 -13.70 14.98 9.05
N ARG A 70 -12.45 14.52 9.15
CA ARG A 70 -11.32 15.04 8.35
C ARG A 70 -10.58 13.86 7.74
N ALA A 71 -10.20 13.99 6.47
CA ALA A 71 -9.38 13.01 5.79
C ALA A 71 -7.98 13.57 5.53
N TYR A 72 -6.99 12.67 5.55
CA TYR A 72 -5.60 12.95 5.21
C TYR A 72 -4.99 11.67 4.61
N GLY A 73 -3.89 11.81 3.87
CA GLY A 73 -3.25 10.66 3.19
C GLY A 73 -4.14 10.03 2.11
N MET A 74 -4.80 10.88 1.30
CA MET A 74 -5.77 10.51 0.25
C MET A 74 -5.08 9.88 -0.98
N GLU A 75 -4.27 8.84 -0.76
CA GLU A 75 -3.50 8.17 -1.81
C GLU A 75 -4.34 7.13 -2.55
N ARG A 76 -4.21 7.10 -3.89
CA ARG A 76 -4.85 6.07 -4.73
C ARG A 76 -4.05 4.77 -4.71
N ALA A 77 -4.73 3.65 -4.80
CA ALA A 77 -4.08 2.38 -5.06
C ALA A 77 -3.41 2.44 -6.45
N TYR A 78 -2.18 1.95 -6.54
CA TYR A 78 -1.43 1.92 -7.79
C TYR A 78 -1.05 0.49 -8.16
N ARG A 79 -1.24 0.12 -9.42
CA ARG A 79 -0.84 -1.17 -9.97
C ARG A 79 -0.16 -0.93 -11.32
N ALA A 80 1.15 -1.14 -11.36
CA ALA A 80 1.93 -1.04 -12.59
C ALA A 80 1.60 -2.17 -13.58
N ASP A 81 1.81 -1.89 -14.86
CA ASP A 81 1.70 -2.88 -15.92
C ASP A 81 2.82 -3.94 -15.84
N ARG A 82 2.41 -5.19 -15.67
CA ARG A 82 3.29 -6.38 -15.66
C ARG A 82 3.96 -6.61 -17.02
N GLY A 83 3.37 -6.09 -18.09
CA GLY A 83 3.88 -6.14 -19.46
C GLY A 83 4.79 -4.99 -19.85
N SER A 84 5.21 -4.11 -18.93
CA SER A 84 6.11 -3.01 -19.29
C SER A 84 7.52 -3.49 -19.67
N PRO A 85 8.26 -2.75 -20.51
CA PRO A 85 9.67 -3.04 -20.79
C PRO A 85 10.52 -3.14 -19.51
N LEU A 86 10.29 -2.24 -18.56
CA LEU A 86 10.95 -2.24 -17.25
C LEU A 86 10.67 -3.51 -16.45
N ALA A 87 9.41 -3.94 -16.37
CA ALA A 87 9.07 -5.19 -15.69
C ALA A 87 9.75 -6.40 -16.35
N ARG A 88 9.76 -6.48 -17.68
CA ARG A 88 10.43 -7.58 -18.41
C ARG A 88 11.94 -7.59 -18.17
N ALA A 89 12.59 -6.42 -18.20
CA ALA A 89 14.02 -6.29 -17.93
C ALA A 89 14.37 -6.77 -16.51
N MET A 90 13.56 -6.38 -15.52
CA MET A 90 13.72 -6.84 -14.13
C MET A 90 13.60 -8.36 -14.00
N LEU A 91 12.58 -8.97 -14.61
CA LEU A 91 12.41 -10.43 -14.60
C LEU A 91 13.61 -11.15 -15.25
N ALA A 92 14.13 -10.61 -16.36
CA ALA A 92 15.29 -11.17 -17.03
C ALA A 92 16.56 -11.07 -16.15
N ALA A 93 16.77 -9.92 -15.50
CA ALA A 93 17.90 -9.71 -14.60
C ALA A 93 17.89 -10.68 -13.42
N ILE A 94 16.73 -10.87 -12.77
CA ILE A 94 16.61 -11.81 -11.64
C ILE A 94 16.96 -13.24 -12.10
N ARG A 95 16.50 -13.67 -13.29
CA ARG A 95 16.83 -14.99 -13.85
C ARG A 95 18.32 -15.13 -14.19
N ALA A 96 18.95 -14.09 -14.71
CA ALA A 96 20.39 -14.08 -15.01
C ALA A 96 21.26 -14.27 -13.75
N ARG A 97 20.70 -13.98 -12.57
CA ARG A 97 21.32 -14.21 -11.26
C ARG A 97 20.92 -15.54 -10.62
N GLY A 98 20.20 -16.42 -11.35
CA GLY A 98 19.73 -17.72 -10.86
C GLY A 98 18.45 -17.67 -10.02
N GLY A 99 17.80 -16.50 -9.92
CA GLY A 99 16.55 -16.34 -9.17
C GLY A 99 15.30 -16.77 -9.95
N THR A 100 14.22 -17.05 -9.20
CA THR A 100 12.89 -17.33 -9.76
C THR A 100 11.94 -16.17 -9.45
N PRO A 101 11.77 -15.20 -10.37
CA PRO A 101 11.01 -13.99 -10.07
C PRO A 101 9.50 -14.25 -10.05
N GLY A 102 8.80 -13.56 -9.15
CA GLY A 102 7.34 -13.50 -9.07
C GLY A 102 6.87 -12.06 -8.92
N PHE A 103 5.66 -11.77 -9.41
CA PHE A 103 5.04 -10.46 -9.18
C PHE A 103 4.39 -10.43 -7.81
N VAL A 104 4.72 -9.40 -7.02
CA VAL A 104 4.12 -9.14 -5.71
C VAL A 104 3.29 -7.87 -5.79
N LEU A 105 2.11 -7.90 -5.18
CA LEU A 105 1.32 -6.69 -4.91
C LEU A 105 1.40 -6.42 -3.40
N LYS A 106 2.03 -5.32 -3.03
CA LYS A 106 2.11 -4.89 -1.63
C LYS A 106 0.81 -4.19 -1.26
N THR A 107 0.27 -4.52 -0.09
CA THR A 107 -0.89 -3.82 0.49
C THR A 107 -0.51 -2.56 1.27
N GLY A 108 0.79 -2.39 1.51
CA GLY A 108 1.41 -1.12 1.91
C GLY A 108 1.13 0.01 0.91
N THR A 109 1.18 1.24 1.39
CA THR A 109 1.27 2.44 0.53
C THR A 109 2.74 2.85 0.48
N CYS A 110 3.23 3.26 -0.68
CA CYS A 110 4.58 3.81 -0.84
C CYS A 110 4.57 4.96 -1.85
N ASP A 111 5.72 5.60 -2.06
CA ASP A 111 5.86 6.74 -2.98
C ASP A 111 5.42 6.42 -4.42
N MET A 112 5.46 5.14 -4.82
CA MET A 112 4.95 4.67 -6.11
C MET A 112 3.46 5.00 -6.31
N ASN A 113 2.67 5.03 -5.23
CA ASN A 113 1.27 5.48 -5.28
C ASN A 113 1.16 6.96 -5.69
N THR A 114 2.04 7.79 -5.14
CA THR A 114 2.06 9.23 -5.37
C THR A 114 2.62 9.55 -6.76
N VAL A 115 3.81 9.05 -7.09
CA VAL A 115 4.46 9.39 -8.37
C VAL A 115 3.82 8.66 -9.54
N GLY A 116 3.31 7.43 -9.34
CA GLY A 116 2.66 6.65 -10.38
C GLY A 116 1.38 7.28 -10.91
N ALA A 117 0.73 8.15 -10.11
CA ALA A 117 -0.43 8.92 -10.55
C ALA A 117 -0.07 10.14 -11.43
N ILE A 118 1.19 10.60 -11.38
CA ILE A 118 1.64 11.85 -12.01
C ILE A 118 2.55 11.57 -13.20
N TRP A 119 3.46 10.61 -13.07
CA TRP A 119 4.46 10.31 -14.09
C TRP A 119 3.95 9.28 -15.08
N THR A 120 3.99 9.63 -16.36
CA THR A 120 3.59 8.75 -17.47
C THR A 120 4.77 7.87 -17.93
N CYS A 121 5.34 7.09 -17.01
CA CYS A 121 6.44 6.17 -17.33
C CYS A 121 6.27 4.81 -16.62
N PRO A 122 6.90 3.74 -17.15
CA PRO A 122 6.97 2.47 -16.44
C PRO A 122 7.64 2.63 -15.08
N ILE A 123 7.05 2.05 -14.03
CA ILE A 123 7.59 2.07 -12.68
C ILE A 123 7.40 0.69 -12.02
N ILE A 124 8.40 0.26 -11.25
CA ILE A 124 8.36 -0.95 -10.43
C ILE A 124 8.96 -0.61 -9.06
N ALA A 125 8.60 -1.38 -8.03
CA ALA A 125 9.33 -1.42 -6.78
C ALA A 125 10.18 -2.69 -6.73
N TYR A 126 11.46 -2.55 -6.41
CA TYR A 126 12.39 -3.65 -6.25
C TYR A 126 13.38 -3.34 -5.12
N GLY A 127 13.66 -4.33 -4.30
CA GLY A 127 14.66 -4.27 -3.24
C GLY A 127 14.87 -5.66 -2.64
N PRO A 128 16.05 -5.94 -2.07
CA PRO A 128 16.27 -7.12 -1.25
C PRO A 128 15.54 -6.97 0.08
N GLY A 129 15.29 -8.10 0.75
CA GLY A 129 14.75 -8.15 2.10
C GLY A 129 13.35 -8.71 2.18
N ASP A 130 13.05 -9.25 3.35
CA ASP A 130 11.74 -9.74 3.70
C ASP A 130 10.90 -8.62 4.34
N SER A 131 9.81 -8.23 3.67
CA SER A 131 8.92 -7.20 4.20
C SER A 131 8.14 -7.63 5.44
N GLU A 132 8.15 -8.91 5.80
CA GLU A 132 7.60 -9.35 7.09
C GLU A 132 8.44 -8.84 8.28
N LEU A 133 9.69 -8.43 8.03
CA LEU A 133 10.58 -7.83 9.03
C LEU A 133 10.37 -6.32 9.19
N ASP A 134 9.59 -5.67 8.32
CA ASP A 134 9.34 -4.23 8.35
C ASP A 134 8.81 -3.81 9.73
N HIS A 135 9.49 -2.85 10.38
CA HIS A 135 9.13 -2.32 11.71
C HIS A 135 9.17 -3.34 12.85
N THR A 136 9.89 -4.45 12.67
CA THR A 136 10.18 -5.38 13.76
C THR A 136 11.42 -4.93 14.55
N PRO A 137 11.54 -5.26 15.85
CA PRO A 137 12.74 -4.94 16.63
C PRO A 137 14.03 -5.59 16.09
N ASP A 138 13.88 -6.71 15.37
CA ASP A 138 14.97 -7.51 14.81
C ASP A 138 15.03 -7.39 13.28
N GLU A 139 14.70 -6.21 12.73
CA GLU A 139 14.79 -5.93 11.30
C GLU A 139 16.23 -6.15 10.80
N HIS A 140 16.41 -7.07 9.85
CA HIS A 140 17.72 -7.44 9.31
C HIS A 140 17.62 -7.85 7.83
N LEU A 141 18.77 -7.86 7.16
CA LEU A 141 18.90 -8.26 5.76
C LEU A 141 20.16 -9.10 5.57
N SER A 142 20.07 -10.16 4.77
CA SER A 142 21.24 -10.94 4.35
C SER A 142 22.18 -10.11 3.48
N LEU A 143 23.48 -10.09 3.81
CA LEU A 143 24.47 -9.40 3.01
C LEU A 143 24.63 -10.01 1.60
N ASP A 144 24.45 -11.32 1.48
CA ASP A 144 24.48 -12.01 0.18
C ASP A 144 23.27 -11.61 -0.67
N GLU A 145 22.10 -11.48 -0.05
CA GLU A 145 20.89 -11.00 -0.73
C GLU A 145 21.04 -9.54 -1.18
N TYR A 146 21.58 -8.70 -0.29
CA TYR A 146 21.90 -7.31 -0.62
C TYR A 146 22.86 -7.22 -1.83
N ALA A 147 23.97 -7.95 -1.80
CA ALA A 147 24.94 -7.97 -2.89
C ALA A 147 24.33 -8.48 -4.20
N CYS A 148 23.51 -9.54 -4.13
CA CYS A 148 22.77 -10.04 -5.28
C CYS A 148 21.82 -8.99 -5.86
N ALA A 149 21.10 -8.25 -5.01
CA ALA A 149 20.16 -7.24 -5.47
C ALA A 149 20.85 -6.05 -6.13
N VAL A 150 22.01 -5.63 -5.62
CA VAL A 150 22.84 -4.59 -6.26
C VAL A 150 23.25 -5.01 -7.67
N GLU A 151 23.77 -6.23 -7.85
CA GLU A 151 24.18 -6.73 -9.17
C GLU A 151 22.98 -6.91 -10.11
N THR A 152 21.83 -7.33 -9.58
CA THR A 152 20.58 -7.44 -10.35
C THR A 152 20.13 -6.07 -10.86
N LEU A 153 20.12 -5.05 -9.99
CA LEU A 153 19.70 -3.70 -10.37
C LEU A 153 20.68 -3.08 -11.37
N ARG A 154 21.99 -3.28 -11.19
CA ARG A 154 23.01 -2.86 -12.15
C ARG A 154 22.75 -3.45 -13.54
N HIS A 155 22.49 -4.76 -13.60
CA HIS A 155 22.16 -5.42 -14.87
C HIS A 155 20.95 -4.80 -15.56
N VAL A 156 19.86 -4.51 -14.82
CA VAL A 156 18.68 -3.84 -15.39
C VAL A 156 19.05 -2.49 -15.97
N ILE A 157 19.77 -1.65 -15.21
CA ILE A 157 20.12 -0.29 -15.64
C ILE A 157 20.99 -0.31 -16.91
N GLU A 158 21.93 -1.27 -17.01
CA GLU A 158 22.82 -1.40 -18.17
C GLU A 158 22.13 -1.94 -19.43
N HIS A 159 21.04 -2.70 -19.28
CA HIS A 159 20.39 -3.43 -20.39
C HIS A 159 18.97 -2.94 -20.70
N LEU A 160 18.47 -1.92 -19.98
CA LEU A 160 17.18 -1.32 -20.26
C LEU A 160 17.27 -0.52 -21.57
N SER A 161 16.49 -0.95 -22.57
CA SER A 161 16.37 -0.32 -23.89
C SER A 161 14.93 0.00 -24.24
#